data_AF-A0A536NLH1-F1
#
_entry.id   AF-A0A536NLH1-F1
#
_cell.length_a   1.000
_cell.length_b   1.000
_cell.length_c   1.000
_cell.angle_alpha   90.00
_cell.angle_beta   90.00
_cell.angle_gamma   90.00
#
_symmetry.space_group_name_H-M   'P 1'
#
loop_
_entity.id
_entity.type
_entity.pdbx_description
1 polymer ?
#
loop_
_entity_poly.entity_id
_entity_poly.type
_entity_poly.pdbx_seq_one_letter_code
_entity_poly.pdbx_strand_id
1 'polypeptide(L)'
;MSKGWLSTRQAAKRLGVSEASVRRWSDRGLLPVQRVGKRLERRFKPEHVERFAAPARPGPPVASDPTRVTLGGQAVEPGTHLATLYDSDAAR
;
A
#
# COMPACT_ATOMS: atom_id res chain seq x y z
N MET A 1 -23.63 11.14 -0.47
CA MET A 1 -22.74 11.97 -1.32
C MET A 1 -22.19 13.15 -0.52
N SER A 2 -21.00 13.03 0.06
CA SER A 2 -20.33 14.18 0.68
C SER A 2 -19.48 14.88 -0.38
N LYS A 3 -20.05 15.94 -0.95
CA LYS A 3 -19.45 16.81 -1.96
C LYS A 3 -18.39 17.69 -1.26
N GLY A 4 -17.17 17.20 -1.10
CA GLY A 4 -16.08 17.97 -0.49
C GLY A 4 -14.83 17.15 -0.19
N TRP A 5 -13.67 17.80 -0.33
CA TRP A 5 -12.38 17.28 0.10
C TRP A 5 -12.39 16.96 1.59
N LEU A 6 -11.84 15.81 1.96
CA LEU A 6 -11.72 15.38 3.34
C LEU A 6 -10.43 15.91 3.96
N SER A 7 -10.51 16.33 5.22
CA SER A 7 -9.33 16.58 6.05
C SER A 7 -8.70 15.26 6.53
N THR A 8 -7.47 15.33 7.04
CA THR A 8 -6.78 14.17 7.64
C THR A 8 -7.62 13.51 8.75
N ARG A 9 -8.27 14.31 9.61
CA ARG A 9 -9.15 13.84 10.67
C ARG A 9 -10.39 13.10 10.13
N GLN A 10 -11.00 13.62 9.07
CA GLN A 10 -12.15 12.98 8.45
C GLN A 10 -11.77 11.67 7.76
N ALA A 11 -10.64 11.65 7.06
CA ALA A 11 -10.11 10.42 6.46
C ALA A 11 -9.82 9.35 7.53
N ALA A 12 -9.19 9.74 8.64
CA ALA A 12 -8.91 8.86 9.78
C ALA A 12 -10.19 8.25 10.36
N LYS A 13 -11.22 9.07 10.59
CA LYS A 13 -12.53 8.61 11.10
C LYS A 13 -13.20 7.61 10.14
N ARG A 14 -13.09 7.81 8.82
CA ARG A 14 -13.66 6.90 7.82
C ARG A 14 -12.91 5.57 7.73
N LEU A 15 -11.59 5.60 7.91
CA LEU A 15 -10.73 4.43 7.86
C LEU A 15 -10.66 3.66 9.18
N GLY A 16 -11.20 4.21 10.28
CA GLY A 16 -11.12 3.59 11.61
C GLY A 16 -9.70 3.56 12.20
N VAL A 17 -8.82 4.48 11.78
CA VAL A 17 -7.42 4.53 12.23
C VAL A 17 -7.05 5.90 12.82
N SER A 18 -5.85 6.02 13.39
CA SER A 18 -5.32 7.29 13.88
C SER A 18 -4.89 8.24 12.75
N GLU A 19 -4.95 9.56 12.99
CA GLU A 19 -4.47 10.58 12.04
C GLU A 19 -2.98 10.39 11.68
N ALA A 20 -2.16 9.94 12.64
CA ALA A 20 -0.75 9.65 12.41
C ALA A 20 -0.56 8.55 11.37
N SER A 21 -1.41 7.51 11.36
CA SER A 21 -1.35 6.45 10.35
C SER A 21 -1.72 6.96 8.96
N VAL A 22 -2.76 7.78 8.86
CA VAL A 22 -3.14 8.45 7.60
C VAL A 22 -2.00 9.33 7.07
N ARG A 23 -1.33 10.10 7.94
CA ARG A 23 -0.16 10.91 7.55
C ARG A 23 0.96 10.02 7.01
N ARG A 24 1.34 8.96 7.73
CA ARG A 24 2.37 8.01 7.28
C ARG A 24 2.05 7.40 5.92
N TRP A 25 0.80 6.98 5.69
CA TRP A 25 0.38 6.45 4.38
C TRP A 25 0.45 7.51 3.29
N SER A 26 0.02 8.74 3.57
CA SER A 26 0.11 9.84 2.60
C SER A 26 1.56 10.20 2.27
N ASP A 27 2.47 10.18 3.25
CA ASP A 27 3.88 10.50 3.06
C ASP A 27 4.61 9.38 2.29
N ARG A 28 4.16 8.13 2.43
CA ARG A 28 4.61 6.98 1.62
C ARG A 28 3.92 6.85 0.26
N GLY A 29 2.97 7.74 -0.07
CA GLY A 29 2.22 7.70 -1.33
C GLY A 29 1.16 6.59 -1.43
N LEU A 30 0.87 5.87 -0.35
CA LEU A 30 -0.12 4.79 -0.31
C LEU A 30 -1.56 5.30 -0.38
N LEU A 31 -1.79 6.48 0.22
CA LEU A 31 -3.10 7.16 0.18
C LEU A 31 -2.96 8.45 -0.63
N PRO A 32 -3.62 8.55 -1.81
CA PRO A 32 -3.55 9.75 -2.64
C PRO A 32 -3.99 10.99 -1.87
N VAL A 33 -3.13 12.01 -1.85
CA VAL A 33 -3.34 13.26 -1.14
C VAL A 33 -3.09 14.44 -2.08
N GLN A 34 -3.96 15.45 -2.02
CA GLN A 34 -3.69 16.74 -2.65
C GLN A 34 -3.25 17.74 -1.58
N ARG A 35 -2.18 18.49 -1.88
CA ARG A 35 -1.70 19.58 -1.04
C ARG A 35 -2.34 20.88 -1.54
N VAL A 36 -3.05 21.58 -0.66
CA VAL A 36 -3.82 22.78 -1.03
C VAL A 36 -3.36 24.00 -0.22
N GLY A 37 -3.24 25.15 -0.90
CA GLY A 37 -2.88 26.44 -0.31
C GLY A 37 -1.40 26.60 0.03
N LYS A 38 -1.04 27.79 0.55
CA LYS A 38 0.36 28.15 0.87
C LYS A 38 1.00 27.26 1.94
N ARG A 39 0.19 26.69 2.85
CA ARG A 39 0.65 25.80 3.93
C ARG A 39 0.65 24.32 3.56
N LEU A 40 0.34 23.99 2.30
CA LEU A 40 0.34 22.62 1.77
C LEU A 40 -0.52 21.66 2.60
N GLU A 41 -1.74 22.07 2.91
CA GLU A 41 -2.67 21.27 3.72
C GLU A 41 -3.05 19.98 2.99
N ARG A 42 -3.10 18.86 3.73
CA ARG A 42 -3.49 17.55 3.20
C ARG A 42 -5.00 17.48 3.01
N ARG A 43 -5.42 17.26 1.77
CA ARG A 43 -6.82 17.08 1.36
C ARG A 43 -6.96 15.75 0.61
N PHE A 44 -7.95 14.96 1.02
CA PHE A 44 -8.20 13.63 0.46
C PHE A 44 -9.52 13.62 -0.29
N LYS A 45 -9.56 12.98 -1.46
CA LYS A 45 -10.85 12.75 -2.13
C LYS A 45 -11.60 11.62 -1.42
N PRO A 46 -12.91 11.74 -1.19
CA PRO A 46 -13.73 10.67 -0.62
C PRO A 46 -13.55 9.33 -1.33
N GLU A 47 -13.51 9.34 -2.67
CA GLU A 47 -13.35 8.14 -3.51
C GLU A 47 -12.06 7.35 -3.22
N HIS A 48 -10.95 8.04 -2.94
CA HIS A 48 -9.68 7.41 -2.62
C HIS A 48 -9.69 6.80 -1.22
N VAL A 49 -10.29 7.50 -0.26
CA VAL A 49 -10.43 7.00 1.12
C VAL A 49 -11.34 5.78 1.16
N GLU A 50 -12.46 5.81 0.44
CA GLU A 50 -13.40 4.68 0.35
C GLU A 50 -12.78 3.47 -0.36
N ARG A 51 -12.04 3.69 -1.46
CA ARG A 51 -11.29 2.62 -2.13
C ARG A 51 -10.22 2.01 -1.24
N PHE A 52 -9.54 2.83 -0.43
CA PHE A 52 -8.51 2.38 0.50
C PHE A 52 -9.12 1.60 1.69
N ALA A 53 -10.35 1.92 2.07
CA ALA A 53 -11.10 1.19 3.10
C ALA A 53 -11.63 -0.16 2.63
N ALA A 54 -11.88 -0.30 1.32
CA ALA A 54 -12.34 -1.56 0.76
C ALA A 54 -11.28 -2.63 1.04
N PRO A 55 -11.67 -3.80 1.58
CA PRO A 55 -10.73 -4.91 1.70
C PRO A 55 -10.14 -5.13 0.31
N ALA A 56 -8.80 -5.25 0.23
CA ALA A 56 -8.16 -5.69 -0.98
C ALA A 56 -8.90 -6.96 -1.38
N ARG A 57 -9.66 -6.92 -2.48
CA ARG A 57 -10.34 -8.11 -2.97
C ARG A 57 -9.20 -9.12 -3.09
N PRO A 58 -9.20 -10.22 -2.30
CA PRO A 58 -8.17 -11.22 -2.48
C PRO A 58 -8.24 -11.56 -3.96
N GLY A 59 -7.10 -11.43 -4.64
CA GLY A 59 -6.99 -12.01 -5.97
C GLY A 59 -7.47 -13.46 -5.88
N PRO A 60 -7.94 -14.06 -6.99
CA PRO A 60 -8.20 -15.50 -6.98
C PRO A 60 -7.02 -16.18 -6.27
N PRO A 61 -7.27 -17.09 -5.31
CA PRO A 61 -6.19 -17.73 -4.57
C PRO A 61 -5.23 -18.26 -5.61
N VAL A 62 -4.04 -17.65 -5.67
CA VAL A 62 -2.97 -18.17 -6.50
C VAL A 62 -2.73 -19.55 -5.90
N ALA A 63 -3.00 -20.60 -6.67
CA ALA A 63 -2.79 -21.96 -6.22
C ALA A 63 -1.35 -22.05 -5.70
N SER A 64 -1.20 -22.13 -4.39
CA SER A 64 0.11 -22.22 -3.75
C SER A 64 0.51 -23.68 -3.87
N ASP A 65 1.47 -23.95 -4.74
CA ASP A 65 2.14 -25.24 -4.77
C ASP A 65 3.09 -25.30 -3.57
N PRO A 66 2.84 -26.13 -2.54
CA PRO A 66 3.70 -26.21 -1.37
C PRO A 66 5.10 -26.73 -1.69
N THR A 67 5.30 -27.27 -2.91
CA THR A 67 6.60 -27.70 -3.41
C THR A 67 7.35 -26.60 -4.16
N ARG A 68 6.82 -25.37 -4.24
CA ARG A 68 7.44 -24.31 -5.03
C ARG A 68 7.33 -22.94 -4.37
N VAL A 69 8.47 -22.29 -4.19
CA VAL A 69 8.56 -20.91 -3.70
C VAL A 69 9.01 -20.01 -4.85
N THR A 70 8.36 -18.87 -5.04
CA THR A 70 8.77 -17.90 -6.07
C THR A 70 9.65 -16.82 -5.45
N LEU A 71 10.91 -16.70 -5.91
CA LEU A 71 11.87 -15.68 -5.48
C LEU A 71 12.34 -14.89 -6.71
N GLY A 72 12.14 -13.57 -6.73
CA GLY A 72 12.55 -12.72 -7.87
C GLY A 72 11.90 -13.12 -9.22
N GLY A 73 10.75 -13.79 -9.20
CA GLY A 73 10.09 -14.35 -10.39
C GLY A 73 10.56 -15.74 -10.80
N GLN A 74 11.59 -16.30 -10.15
CA GLN A 74 12.03 -17.68 -10.36
C GLN A 74 11.36 -18.63 -9.36
N ALA A 75 10.92 -19.78 -9.87
CA ALA A 75 10.46 -20.89 -9.04
C ALA A 75 11.65 -21.67 -8.46
N VAL A 76 11.66 -21.88 -7.14
CA VAL A 76 12.66 -22.70 -6.43
C VAL A 76 11.97 -23.76 -5.57
N GLU A 77 12.58 -24.94 -5.50
CA GLU A 77 12.12 -26.04 -4.65
C GLU A 77 12.52 -25.76 -3.18
N PRO A 78 11.63 -26.02 -2.20
CA PRO A 78 11.97 -25.99 -0.78
C PRO A 78 13.20 -26.87 -0.49
N GLY A 79 14.19 -26.31 0.23
CA GLY A 79 15.48 -26.98 0.51
C GLY A 79 16.61 -26.59 -0.45
N THR A 80 16.32 -25.82 -1.51
CA THR A 80 17.36 -25.23 -2.35
C THR A 80 18.16 -24.18 -1.58
N HIS A 81 19.49 -24.34 -1.51
CA HIS A 81 20.38 -23.35 -0.91
C HIS A 81 20.75 -22.26 -1.92
N LEU A 82 20.41 -21.01 -1.61
CA LEU A 82 20.73 -19.84 -2.43
C LEU A 82 21.85 -19.04 -1.77
N ALA A 83 22.91 -18.78 -2.53
CA ALA A 83 23.98 -17.85 -2.16
C ALA A 83 23.98 -16.67 -3.14
N THR A 84 24.58 -15.54 -2.74
CA THR A 84 24.72 -14.34 -3.59
C THR A 84 23.39 -13.78 -4.12
N LEU A 85 22.33 -13.84 -3.31
CA LEU A 85 21.04 -13.23 -3.64
C LEU A 85 21.07 -11.73 -3.30
N TYR A 86 21.07 -10.89 -4.32
CA TYR A 86 20.99 -9.44 -4.19
C TYR A 86 19.69 -8.94 -4.78
N ASP A 87 19.20 -7.81 -4.26
CA ASP A 87 18.04 -7.11 -4.80
C ASP A 87 18.37 -6.30 -6.08
N SER A 88 19.66 -6.20 -6.42
CA SER A 88 20.20 -5.44 -7.54
C SER A 88 21.52 -6.02 -8.06
N ASP A 89 21.79 -5.81 -9.35
CA ASP A 89 23.03 -6.28 -10.02
C ASP A 89 24.29 -5.48 -9.64
N ALA A 90 24.18 -4.43 -8.82
CA ALA A 90 25.31 -3.58 -8.42
C ALA A 90 26.33 -4.28 -7.51
N ALA A 91 25.98 -5.45 -6.98
CA ALA A 91 26.82 -6.25 -6.09
C ALA A 91 27.60 -7.37 -6.80
N ARG A 92 27.56 -7.43 -8.15
CA ARG A 92 28.32 -8.38 -8.96
C ARG A 92 29.67 -7.82 -9.40
#